data_AF-A0A2V9K811-F1
#
_entry.id   AF-A0A2V9K811-F1
#
_cell.length_a   1.000
_cell.length_b   1.000
_cell.length_c   1.000
_cell.angle_alpha   90.00
_cell.angle_beta   90.00
_cell.angle_gamma   90.00
#
_symmetry.space_group_name_H-M   'P 1'
#
loop_
_entity.id
_entity.type
_entity.pdbx_description
1 polymer ?
#
loop_
_entity_poly.entity_id
_entity_poly.type
_entity_poly.pdbx_seq_one_letter_code
_entity_poly.pdbx_strand_id
1 'polypeptide(L)'
;MSNYLRRNEPALVKDAAWRDGLYSLFKVLRQKIKDKKDTIWAFVLKNVFKPLLLRERFDILVGNPPWLSYRYVERGAYQEFLKAEITGHYGLLKGRPELLTHMELGTLFFVRATDLYLREGGQIGFVLPKSVFVADQHHAFRQGNPAA
;
A
#
# COMPACT_ATOMS: atom_id res chain seq x y z
N MET A 1 31.01 18.31 18.21
CA MET A 1 30.75 17.15 17.32
C MET A 1 29.39 17.35 16.66
N SER A 2 29.32 17.61 15.34
CA SER A 2 28.05 17.87 14.66
C SER A 2 27.29 16.55 14.47
N ASN A 3 26.02 16.49 14.90
CA ASN A 3 25.17 15.32 14.75
C ASN A 3 24.89 15.05 13.26
N TYR A 4 24.78 13.78 12.86
CA TYR A 4 24.49 13.32 11.49
C TYR A 4 23.39 14.14 10.80
N LEU A 5 22.28 14.44 11.49
CA LEU A 5 21.16 15.20 10.91
C LEU A 5 21.55 16.64 10.56
N ARG A 6 22.36 17.30 11.39
CA ARG A 6 22.87 18.65 11.09
C ARG A 6 23.84 18.67 9.91
N ARG A 7 24.49 17.54 9.65
CA ARG A 7 25.49 17.42 8.57
C ARG A 7 24.88 17.03 7.24
N ASN A 8 23.89 16.13 7.22
CA ASN A 8 23.35 15.57 5.99
C ASN A 8 21.95 16.11 5.65
N GLU A 9 21.12 16.48 6.65
CA GLU A 9 19.73 16.89 6.42
C GLU A 9 19.33 18.08 7.32
N PRO A 10 19.97 19.26 7.16
CA PRO A 10 19.80 20.39 8.05
C PRO A 10 18.37 20.97 8.06
N ALA A 11 17.59 20.75 7.00
CA ALA A 11 16.19 21.13 6.91
C ALA A 11 15.31 20.37 7.94
N LEU A 12 15.57 19.07 8.13
CA LEU A 12 14.83 18.23 9.08
C LEU A 12 15.10 18.61 10.54
N VAL A 13 16.23 19.27 10.82
CA VAL A 13 16.57 19.74 12.17
C VAL A 13 15.71 20.92 12.62
N LYS A 14 15.12 21.67 11.68
CA LYS A 14 14.27 22.83 12.01
C LYS A 14 12.79 22.45 12.14
N ASP A 15 12.36 21.36 11.53
CA ASP A 15 10.97 20.90 11.59
C ASP A 15 10.71 20.10 12.88
N ALA A 16 9.83 20.60 13.74
CA ALA A 16 9.47 19.94 15.00
C ALA A 16 8.61 18.69 14.78
N ALA A 17 7.71 18.71 13.78
CA ALA A 17 6.81 17.61 13.50
C ALA A 17 7.58 16.38 12.99
N TRP A 18 8.59 16.57 12.14
CA TRP A 18 9.46 15.46 11.70
C TRP A 18 10.27 14.87 12.84
N ARG A 19 10.80 15.71 13.74
CA ARG A 19 11.56 15.26 14.91
C ARG A 19 10.70 14.44 15.86
N ASP A 20 9.47 14.89 16.12
CA ASP A 20 8.52 14.19 16.98
C ASP A 20 8.04 12.88 16.35
N GLY A 21 7.81 12.86 15.04
CA GLY A 21 7.48 11.65 14.28
C GLY A 21 8.59 10.60 14.31
N LEU A 22 9.84 11.00 14.02
CA LEU A 22 11.02 10.14 14.09
C LEU A 22 11.25 9.61 15.52
N TYR A 23 11.09 10.46 16.52
CA TYR A 23 11.27 10.05 17.92
C TYR A 23 10.17 9.07 18.37
N SER A 24 8.93 9.30 17.95
CA SER A 24 7.81 8.38 18.20
C SER A 24 8.03 7.03 17.53
N LEU A 25 8.47 7.03 16.27
CA LEU A 25 8.86 5.81 15.55
C LEU A 25 9.97 5.04 16.27
N PHE A 26 11.02 5.76 16.70
CA PHE A 26 12.12 5.18 17.46
C PHE A 26 11.66 4.58 18.79
N LYS A 27 10.75 5.24 19.52
CA LYS A 27 10.16 4.70 20.76
C LYS A 27 9.43 3.38 20.52
N VAL A 28 8.60 3.32 19.46
CA VAL A 28 7.88 2.11 19.09
C VAL A 28 8.87 0.99 18.73
N LEU A 29 9.88 1.29 17.91
CA LEU A 29 10.96 0.39 17.55
C LEU A 29 11.67 -0.20 18.77
N ARG A 30 12.12 0.68 19.67
CA ARG A 30 12.80 0.30 20.91
C ARG A 30 11.94 -0.62 21.76
N GLN A 31 10.64 -0.33 21.86
CA GLN A 31 9.72 -1.16 22.62
C GLN A 31 9.57 -2.56 22.00
N LYS A 32 9.37 -2.65 20.68
CA LYS A 32 9.25 -3.95 19.98
C LYS A 32 10.52 -4.80 20.11
N ILE A 33 11.70 -4.19 20.04
CA ILE A 33 12.98 -4.86 20.27
C ILE A 33 13.08 -5.39 21.70
N LYS A 34 12.72 -4.57 22.71
CA LYS A 34 12.70 -4.98 24.12
C LYS A 34 11.74 -6.14 24.38
N ASP A 35 10.60 -6.14 23.72
CA ASP A 35 9.59 -7.20 23.82
C ASP A 35 10.03 -8.52 23.15
N LYS A 36 11.26 -8.60 22.60
CA LYS A 36 11.79 -9.72 21.79
C LYS A 36 10.85 -10.17 20.68
N LYS A 37 9.99 -9.26 20.19
CA LYS A 37 9.16 -9.56 19.02
C LYS A 37 10.10 -9.44 17.82
N ASP A 38 10.29 -10.56 17.13
CA ASP A 38 11.38 -10.87 16.20
C ASP A 38 11.72 -9.83 15.11
N THR A 39 12.81 -10.12 14.38
CA THR A 39 13.36 -9.43 13.18
C THR A 39 12.33 -9.00 12.13
N ILE A 40 11.11 -9.55 12.17
CA ILE A 40 9.95 -9.14 11.38
C ILE A 40 9.65 -7.63 11.51
N TRP A 41 9.81 -7.02 12.68
CA TRP A 41 9.49 -5.58 12.83
C TRP A 41 10.44 -4.68 12.03
N ALA A 42 11.72 -5.06 11.91
CA ALA A 42 12.66 -4.36 11.05
C ALA A 42 12.25 -4.49 9.58
N PHE A 43 11.77 -5.66 9.16
CA PHE A 43 11.20 -5.86 7.83
C PHE A 43 9.94 -5.01 7.62
N VAL A 44 8.96 -5.06 8.53
CA VAL A 44 7.71 -4.28 8.44
C VAL A 44 8.03 -2.80 8.31
N LEU A 45 8.86 -2.26 9.20
CA LEU A 45 9.19 -0.84 9.20
C LEU A 45 9.96 -0.41 7.95
N LYS A 46 10.91 -1.24 7.47
CA LYS A 46 11.59 -0.96 6.21
C LYS A 46 10.60 -0.88 5.05
N ASN A 47 9.57 -1.73 5.03
CA ASN A 47 8.59 -1.76 3.94
C ASN A 47 7.50 -0.69 4.05
N VAL A 48 7.19 -0.17 5.25
CA VAL A 48 6.21 0.91 5.43
C VAL A 48 6.60 2.17 4.66
N PHE A 49 7.89 2.51 4.59
CA PHE A 49 8.37 3.72 3.90
C PHE A 49 8.69 3.53 2.42
N LYS A 50 8.84 2.30 1.94
CA LYS A 50 9.18 2.01 0.54
C LYS A 50 8.20 2.61 -0.49
N PRO A 51 6.87 2.57 -0.28
CA PRO A 51 5.91 3.23 -1.17
C PRO A 51 6.26 4.69 -1.46
N LEU A 52 6.66 5.44 -0.43
CA LEU A 52 6.97 6.86 -0.53
C LEU A 52 8.34 7.10 -1.19
N LEU A 53 9.34 6.28 -0.83
CA LEU A 53 10.71 6.43 -1.35
C LEU A 53 10.85 5.98 -2.81
N LEU A 54 10.00 5.05 -3.24
CA LEU A 54 10.07 4.45 -4.57
C LEU A 54 8.93 4.90 -5.47
N ARG A 55 8.31 6.05 -5.15
CA ARG A 55 7.15 6.53 -5.89
C ARG A 55 7.50 6.83 -7.35
N GLU A 56 6.73 6.28 -8.30
CA GLU A 56 6.87 6.52 -9.75
C GLU A 56 8.29 6.27 -10.30
N ARG A 57 9.01 5.28 -9.73
CA ARG A 57 10.44 5.01 -10.05
C ARG A 57 10.67 3.94 -11.10
N PHE A 58 9.65 3.18 -11.50
CA PHE A 58 9.85 1.96 -12.30
C PHE A 58 9.22 2.07 -13.68
N ASP A 59 10.00 1.68 -14.70
CA ASP A 59 9.56 1.60 -16.09
C ASP A 59 8.67 0.37 -16.35
N ILE A 60 8.95 -0.71 -15.63
CA ILE A 60 8.25 -1.99 -15.74
C ILE A 60 7.90 -2.50 -14.35
N LEU A 61 6.64 -2.87 -14.15
CA LEU A 61 6.16 -3.56 -12.96
C LEU A 61 5.68 -4.97 -13.29
N VAL A 62 6.17 -5.96 -12.56
CA VAL A 62 5.70 -7.35 -12.65
C VAL A 62 5.34 -7.87 -11.27
N GLY A 63 4.30 -8.68 -11.18
CA GLY A 63 3.82 -9.14 -9.88
C GLY A 63 2.89 -10.34 -9.93
N ASN A 64 2.86 -11.09 -8.83
CA ASN A 64 1.86 -12.11 -8.56
C ASN A 64 1.17 -11.74 -7.24
N PRO A 65 0.14 -10.87 -7.28
CA PRO A 65 -0.53 -10.41 -6.08
C PRO A 65 -1.27 -11.55 -5.37
N PRO A 66 -1.68 -11.35 -4.11
CA PRO A 66 -2.43 -12.36 -3.37
C PRO A 66 -3.77 -12.68 -4.05
N TRP A 67 -4.09 -13.96 -4.15
CA TRP A 67 -5.39 -14.45 -4.65
C TRP A 67 -6.34 -14.65 -3.47
N LEU A 68 -6.79 -13.52 -2.91
CA LEU A 68 -7.66 -13.49 -1.73
C LEU A 68 -8.87 -12.60 -2.00
N SER A 69 -10.07 -13.09 -1.68
CA SER A 69 -11.28 -12.24 -1.69
C SER A 69 -11.41 -11.46 -0.38
N TYR A 70 -11.98 -10.26 -0.44
CA TYR A 70 -12.20 -9.36 0.68
C TYR A 70 -12.84 -10.04 1.91
N ARG A 71 -13.79 -10.95 1.70
CA ARG A 71 -14.47 -11.69 2.78
C ARG A 71 -13.56 -12.55 3.66
N TYR A 72 -12.39 -12.94 3.15
CA TYR A 72 -11.43 -13.77 3.87
C TYR A 72 -10.42 -12.94 4.67
N VAL A 73 -10.46 -11.62 4.57
CA VAL A 73 -9.65 -10.74 5.41
C VAL A 73 -10.23 -10.73 6.82
N GLU A 74 -9.36 -10.82 7.83
CA GLU A 74 -9.76 -10.71 9.23
C GLU A 74 -10.47 -9.38 9.50
N ARG A 75 -11.56 -9.45 10.27
CA ARG A 75 -12.37 -8.27 10.62
C ARG A 75 -11.56 -7.29 11.47
N GLY A 76 -11.76 -6.01 11.21
CA GLY A 76 -11.15 -4.94 11.98
C GLY A 76 -10.62 -3.82 11.09
N ALA A 77 -9.68 -3.04 11.64
CA ALA A 77 -9.18 -1.83 10.99
C ALA A 77 -8.59 -2.08 9.60
N TYR A 78 -7.91 -3.20 9.38
CA TYR A 78 -7.32 -3.52 8.08
C TYR A 78 -8.38 -3.81 7.02
N GLN A 79 -9.43 -4.56 7.36
CA GLN A 79 -10.52 -4.83 6.45
C GLN A 79 -11.28 -3.54 6.08
N GLU A 80 -11.55 -2.66 7.05
CA GLU A 80 -12.18 -1.36 6.77
C GLU A 80 -11.29 -0.45 5.92
N PHE A 81 -9.97 -0.47 6.14
CA PHE A 81 -9.01 0.21 5.28
C PHE A 81 -9.10 -0.30 3.83
N LEU A 82 -9.08 -1.62 3.62
CA LEU A 82 -9.21 -2.19 2.28
C LEU A 82 -10.53 -1.80 1.62
N LYS A 83 -11.63 -1.76 2.36
CA LYS A 83 -12.92 -1.31 1.86
C LYS A 83 -12.87 0.14 1.39
N ALA A 84 -12.30 1.03 2.21
CA ALA A 84 -12.15 2.44 1.86
C ALA A 84 -11.30 2.62 0.59
N GLU A 85 -10.23 1.84 0.44
CA GLU A 85 -9.40 1.85 -0.76
C GLU A 85 -10.17 1.33 -2.00
N ILE A 86 -10.92 0.24 -1.85
CA ILE A 86 -11.69 -0.38 -2.95
C ILE A 86 -12.81 0.54 -3.41
N THR A 87 -13.65 1.06 -2.51
CA THR A 87 -14.87 1.76 -2.90
C THR A 87 -14.69 3.26 -2.99
N GLY A 88 -13.85 3.83 -2.12
CA GLY A 88 -13.62 5.28 -2.02
C GLY A 88 -12.49 5.73 -2.91
N HIS A 89 -11.27 5.32 -2.58
CA HIS A 89 -10.05 5.83 -3.23
C HIS A 89 -9.96 5.41 -4.69
N TYR A 90 -9.95 4.10 -4.98
CA TYR A 90 -9.81 3.60 -6.34
C TYR A 90 -11.15 3.33 -7.02
N GLY A 91 -12.30 3.43 -6.34
CA GLY A 91 -13.61 3.23 -6.96
C GLY A 91 -13.76 1.93 -7.77
N LEU A 92 -13.08 0.86 -7.36
CA LEU A 92 -13.08 -0.46 -8.00
C LEU A 92 -14.44 -1.17 -7.92
N LEU A 93 -15.35 -0.69 -7.06
CA LEU A 93 -16.72 -1.17 -6.96
C LEU A 93 -17.67 0.00 -6.72
N LYS A 94 -18.58 0.24 -7.66
CA LYS A 94 -19.56 1.34 -7.62
C LYS A 94 -20.98 0.80 -7.79
N GLY A 95 -21.91 1.26 -6.96
CA GLY A 95 -23.35 0.96 -7.08
C GLY A 95 -23.75 -0.51 -6.83
N ARG A 96 -22.83 -1.37 -6.36
CA ARG A 96 -23.05 -2.80 -6.13
C ARG A 96 -22.37 -3.28 -4.82
N PRO A 97 -22.72 -2.71 -3.66
CA PRO A 97 -22.05 -2.99 -2.39
C PRO A 97 -22.09 -4.47 -1.97
N GLU A 98 -23.11 -5.22 -2.42
CA GLU A 98 -23.26 -6.66 -2.19
C GLU A 98 -22.10 -7.48 -2.77
N LEU A 99 -21.46 -6.99 -3.84
CA LEU A 99 -20.33 -7.66 -4.50
C LEU A 99 -18.99 -7.43 -3.77
N LEU A 100 -18.93 -6.54 -2.78
CA LEU A 100 -17.68 -6.21 -2.07
C LEU A 100 -17.03 -7.45 -1.47
N THR A 101 -17.83 -8.35 -0.91
CA THR A 101 -17.34 -9.60 -0.29
C THR A 101 -16.63 -10.53 -1.29
N HIS A 102 -16.96 -10.42 -2.58
CA HIS A 102 -16.39 -11.18 -3.68
C HIS A 102 -15.21 -10.46 -4.36
N MET A 103 -14.96 -9.19 -4.03
CA MET A 103 -13.84 -8.44 -4.59
C MET A 103 -12.52 -9.16 -4.29
N GLU A 104 -11.74 -9.43 -5.33
CA GLU A 104 -10.43 -10.05 -5.19
C GLU A 104 -9.38 -8.96 -5.01
N LEU A 105 -8.57 -9.08 -3.95
CA LEU A 105 -7.57 -8.07 -3.60
C LEU A 105 -6.48 -7.90 -4.66
N GLY A 106 -6.34 -8.87 -5.57
CA GLY A 106 -5.42 -8.77 -6.70
C GLY A 106 -5.65 -7.54 -7.59
N THR A 107 -6.91 -7.13 -7.79
CA THR A 107 -7.22 -5.92 -8.58
C THR A 107 -6.88 -4.64 -7.83
N LEU A 108 -7.15 -4.59 -6.52
CA LEU A 108 -6.68 -3.50 -5.67
C LEU A 108 -5.15 -3.40 -5.69
N PHE A 109 -4.46 -4.53 -5.56
CA PHE A 109 -3.00 -4.58 -5.58
C PHE A 109 -2.43 -4.08 -6.91
N PHE A 110 -3.08 -4.45 -8.02
CA PHE A 110 -2.71 -3.98 -9.36
C PHE A 110 -2.79 -2.45 -9.44
N VAL A 111 -3.95 -1.86 -9.13
CA VAL A 111 -4.14 -0.41 -9.27
C VAL A 111 -3.24 0.35 -8.30
N ARG A 112 -3.16 -0.11 -7.05
CA ARG A 112 -2.29 0.53 -6.06
C ARG A 112 -0.80 0.42 -6.39
N ALA A 113 -0.35 -0.69 -6.97
CA ALA A 113 1.03 -0.82 -7.41
C ALA A 113 1.32 0.11 -8.61
N THR A 114 0.38 0.25 -9.54
CA THR A 114 0.49 1.20 -10.65
C THR A 114 0.59 2.63 -10.15
N ASP A 115 -0.36 3.09 -9.32
CA ASP A 115 -0.39 4.45 -8.75
C ASP A 115 0.87 4.77 -7.93
N LEU A 116 1.34 3.83 -7.11
CA LEU A 116 2.50 4.09 -6.27
C LEU A 116 3.81 4.01 -7.04
N TYR A 117 4.01 3.02 -7.91
CA TYR A 117 5.38 2.65 -8.33
C TYR A 117 5.65 2.84 -9.83
N LEU A 118 4.62 2.80 -10.68
CA LEU A 118 4.83 2.87 -12.12
C LEU A 118 5.03 4.32 -12.54
N ARG A 119 6.08 4.60 -13.30
CA ARG A 119 6.23 5.93 -13.90
C ARG A 119 5.21 6.14 -15.00
N GLU A 120 5.02 7.38 -15.40
CA GLU A 120 4.26 7.71 -16.60
C GLU A 120 4.84 7.03 -17.85
N GLY A 121 3.97 6.41 -18.66
CA GLY A 121 4.36 5.64 -19.84
C GLY A 121 5.04 4.29 -19.55
N GLY A 122 5.10 3.86 -18.28
CA GLY A 122 5.59 2.53 -17.91
C GLY A 122 4.61 1.40 -18.29
N GLN A 123 5.09 0.16 -18.18
CA GLN A 123 4.30 -1.05 -18.44
C GLN A 123 4.13 -1.89 -17.17
N ILE A 124 2.97 -2.52 -17.03
CA ILE A 124 2.68 -3.42 -15.90
C ILE A 124 2.14 -4.77 -16.39
N GLY A 125 2.60 -5.85 -15.76
CA GLY A 125 2.16 -7.22 -16.05
C GLY A 125 2.02 -8.05 -14.78
N PHE A 126 0.77 -8.36 -14.39
CA PHE A 126 0.48 -9.16 -13.20
C PHE A 126 -0.18 -10.49 -13.54
N VAL A 127 0.10 -11.51 -12.74
CA VAL A 127 -0.63 -12.78 -12.80
C VAL A 127 -1.90 -12.66 -11.96
N LEU A 128 -3.06 -12.63 -12.62
CA LEU A 128 -4.36 -12.46 -11.98
C LEU A 128 -5.31 -13.62 -12.29
N PRO A 129 -6.29 -13.90 -11.41
CA PRO A 129 -7.33 -14.88 -11.68
C PRO A 129 -8.17 -14.53 -12.92
N LYS A 130 -8.63 -15.56 -13.65
CA LYS A 130 -9.44 -15.41 -14.87
C LYS A 130 -10.74 -14.62 -14.64
N SER A 131 -11.28 -14.65 -13.42
CA SER A 131 -12.47 -13.91 -12.99
C SER A 131 -12.38 -12.41 -13.29
N VAL A 132 -11.18 -11.83 -13.31
CA VAL A 132 -10.96 -10.42 -13.69
C VAL A 132 -11.59 -10.07 -15.03
N PHE A 133 -11.65 -11.02 -15.98
CA PHE A 133 -12.23 -10.79 -17.31
C PHE A 133 -13.75 -10.88 -17.36
N VAL A 134 -14.38 -11.64 -16.45
CA VAL A 134 -15.78 -12.06 -16.60
C VAL A 134 -16.68 -11.68 -15.42
N ALA A 135 -16.14 -11.59 -14.21
CA ALA A 135 -16.95 -11.44 -13.01
C ALA A 135 -17.40 -9.99 -12.81
N ASP A 136 -18.61 -9.82 -12.26
CA ASP A 136 -19.26 -8.51 -12.07
C ASP A 136 -18.48 -7.59 -11.13
N GLN A 137 -17.87 -8.14 -10.07
CA GLN A 137 -17.10 -7.34 -9.11
C GLN A 137 -15.89 -6.65 -9.75
N HIS A 138 -15.42 -7.11 -10.91
CA HIS A 138 -14.28 -6.54 -11.63
C HIS A 138 -14.67 -5.62 -12.79
N HIS A 139 -15.96 -5.27 -12.89
CA HIS A 139 -16.45 -4.44 -13.98
C HIS A 139 -15.75 -3.08 -14.07
N ALA A 140 -15.63 -2.35 -12.94
CA ALA A 140 -14.97 -1.04 -12.92
C ALA A 140 -13.47 -1.14 -13.23
N PHE A 141 -12.81 -2.21 -12.75
CA PHE A 141 -11.42 -2.50 -13.09
C PHE A 141 -11.23 -2.68 -14.59
N ARG A 142 -12.08 -3.45 -15.27
CA ARG A 142 -12.02 -3.65 -16.73
C ARG A 142 -12.29 -2.39 -17.55
N GLN A 143 -13.11 -1.48 -17.03
CA GLN A 143 -13.42 -0.22 -17.72
C GLN A 143 -12.25 0.78 -17.69
N GLY A 144 -11.17 0.51 -16.96
CA GLY A 144 -10.07 1.47 -16.82
C GLY A 144 -10.50 2.76 -16.12
N ASN A 145 -11.58 2.70 -15.34
CA ASN A 145 -12.12 3.84 -14.60
C ASN A 145 -12.10 3.62 -13.06
N PRO A 146 -10.99 3.11 -12.47
CA PRO A 146 -10.80 3.32 -11.06
C PRO A 146 -10.72 4.84 -10.82
N ALA A 147 -11.40 5.35 -9.79
CA ALA A 147 -11.25 6.75 -9.43
C ALA A 147 -9.76 7.03 -9.19
N ALA A 148 -9.24 8.03 -9.89
CA ALA A 148 -7.89 8.54 -9.68
C ALA A 148 -7.84 9.38 -8.40
#